data_AF-A0A9Q0UGB1-F1
#
_entry.id   AF-A0A9Q0UGB1-F1
#
_cell.length_a   1.000
_cell.length_b   1.000
_cell.length_c   1.000
_cell.angle_alpha   90.00
_cell.angle_beta   90.00
_cell.angle_gamma   90.00
#
_symmetry.space_group_name_H-M   'P 1'
#
loop_
_entity.id
_entity.type
_entity.pdbx_description
1 polymer ?
#
loop_
_entity_poly.entity_id
_entity_poly.type
_entity_poly.pdbx_seq_one_letter_code
_entity_poly.pdbx_strand_id
1 'polypeptide(L)'
;MACANFSFTLLVLCSCFATSFLVCHGFPVHRKNPLHHRHQPRFASHNYRDALTKSILFFEGQRSGKLPSSQRMTWRRDSGLTDGSTMHVDLVGGYYDAGDNVKFGFPMAFTTTMLSWSVLEFGGLMKGELQNARGAIRWATDYLLKATAHTDTIYVQYG
;
A
#
# COMPACT_ATOMS: atom_id res chain seq x y z
N MET A 1 -31.44 8.39 24.82
CA MET A 1 -31.49 6.92 24.65
C MET A 1 -30.31 6.51 23.77
N ALA A 2 -29.08 6.51 24.30
CA ALA A 2 -27.86 6.16 23.55
C ALA A 2 -26.66 5.80 24.47
N CYS A 3 -26.90 5.29 25.68
CA CYS A 3 -25.83 4.92 26.63
C CYS A 3 -25.65 3.41 26.85
N ALA A 4 -26.42 2.55 26.18
CA ALA A 4 -26.38 1.09 26.41
C ALA A 4 -25.48 0.32 25.42
N ASN A 5 -25.06 0.92 24.31
CA ASN A 5 -24.39 0.17 23.23
C ASN A 5 -22.86 0.07 23.36
N PHE A 6 -22.23 0.82 24.27
CA PHE A 6 -20.76 0.80 24.42
C PHE A 6 -20.25 -0.36 25.28
N SER A 7 -21.08 -0.87 26.19
CA SER A 7 -20.69 -1.96 27.12
C SER A 7 -20.68 -3.33 26.45
N PHE A 8 -21.57 -3.56 25.47
CA PHE A 8 -21.71 -4.87 24.83
C PHE A 8 -20.55 -5.19 23.88
N THR A 9 -20.03 -4.18 23.17
CA THR A 9 -18.92 -4.35 22.21
C THR A 9 -17.59 -4.65 22.91
N LEU A 10 -17.35 -4.07 24.08
CA LEU A 10 -16.14 -4.30 24.87
C LEU A 10 -16.11 -5.70 25.52
N LEU A 11 -17.28 -6.24 25.90
CA LEU A 11 -17.44 -7.59 26.44
C LEU A 11 -17.16 -8.68 25.40
N VAL A 12 -17.58 -8.48 24.14
CA VAL A 12 -17.33 -9.44 23.05
C VAL A 12 -15.84 -9.49 22.70
N LEU A 13 -15.16 -8.34 22.63
CA LEU A 13 -13.72 -8.24 22.34
C LEU A 13 -12.85 -8.90 23.43
N CYS A 14 -13.27 -8.85 24.70
CA CYS A 14 -12.55 -9.52 25.79
C CYS A 14 -12.72 -11.06 25.78
N SER A 15 -13.87 -11.56 25.34
CA SER A 15 -14.14 -13.01 25.27
C SER A 15 -13.33 -13.74 24.19
N CYS A 16 -12.96 -13.05 23.10
CA CYS A 16 -12.21 -13.66 21.99
C CYS A 16 -10.71 -13.83 22.28
N PHE A 17 -10.14 -13.10 23.25
CA PHE A 17 -8.71 -13.22 23.60
C PHE A 17 -8.42 -14.32 24.64
N ALA A 18 -9.41 -14.69 25.47
CA ALA A 18 -9.21 -15.70 26.52
C ALA A 18 -9.26 -17.15 26.00
N THR A 19 -9.90 -17.41 24.85
CA THR A 19 -10.10 -18.77 24.33
C THR A 19 -8.93 -19.32 23.52
N SER A 20 -7.95 -18.49 23.16
CA SER A 20 -6.78 -18.93 22.38
C SER A 20 -5.60 -19.40 23.23
N PHE A 21 -5.65 -19.24 24.56
CA PHE A 21 -4.54 -19.57 25.47
C PHE A 21 -4.65 -20.94 26.16
N LEU A 22 -5.74 -21.70 25.93
CA LEU A 22 -6.05 -22.95 26.65
C LEU A 22 -5.94 -24.23 25.81
N VAL A 23 -5.38 -24.18 24.61
CA VAL A 23 -5.16 -25.39 23.77
C VAL A 23 -3.73 -25.95 23.91
N CYS A 24 -2.87 -25.37 24.75
CA CYS A 24 -1.46 -25.76 24.83
C CYS A 24 -1.12 -26.94 25.76
N HIS A 25 -2.06 -27.61 26.43
CA HIS A 25 -1.70 -28.73 27.32
C HIS A 25 -2.59 -29.97 27.15
N GLY A 26 -2.08 -30.95 26.40
CA GLY A 26 -2.54 -32.33 26.46
C GLY A 26 -1.94 -33.19 25.36
N PHE A 27 -0.91 -33.98 25.69
CA PHE A 27 -0.83 -35.44 25.52
C PHE A 27 0.63 -35.96 25.50
N PRO A 28 0.90 -37.14 26.10
CA PRO A 28 2.25 -37.57 26.48
C PRO A 28 3.03 -38.24 25.33
N VAL A 29 4.35 -38.21 25.49
CA VAL A 29 5.36 -38.82 24.63
C VAL A 29 5.27 -40.36 24.69
N HIS A 30 5.13 -41.01 23.54
CA HIS A 30 5.50 -42.42 23.37
C HIS A 30 6.45 -42.59 22.16
N ARG A 31 7.69 -43.02 22.45
CA ARG A 31 8.78 -43.25 21.49
C ARG A 31 8.61 -44.58 20.75
N LYS A 32 8.74 -44.56 19.41
CA LYS A 32 9.39 -45.63 18.62
C LYS A 32 10.23 -44.98 17.49
N ASN A 33 11.53 -45.32 17.44
CA ASN A 33 12.50 -44.94 16.39
C ASN A 33 12.44 -45.93 15.19
N PRO A 34 13.21 -45.77 14.09
CA PRO A 34 13.12 -44.72 13.07
C PRO A 34 13.10 -45.30 11.64
N LEU A 35 12.35 -44.71 10.71
CA LEU A 35 12.65 -44.84 9.27
C LEU A 35 12.80 -43.44 8.70
N HIS A 36 14.05 -43.03 8.51
CA HIS A 36 14.42 -41.72 7.98
C HIS A 36 14.17 -41.66 6.47
N HIS A 37 12.93 -41.37 6.08
CA HIS A 37 12.66 -40.57 4.88
C HIS A 37 12.21 -39.20 5.33
N ARG A 38 13.20 -38.32 5.48
CA ARG A 38 13.01 -36.92 5.83
C ARG A 38 12.42 -36.20 4.62
N HIS A 39 11.12 -36.30 4.42
CA HIS A 39 10.38 -35.26 3.71
C HIS A 39 10.38 -34.04 4.63
N GLN A 40 11.43 -33.21 4.52
CA GLN A 40 11.35 -31.82 4.92
C GLN A 40 10.18 -31.22 4.13
N PRO A 41 9.09 -30.74 4.75
CA PRO A 41 8.22 -29.84 4.05
C PRO A 41 9.10 -28.62 3.75
N ARG A 42 9.47 -28.43 2.48
CA ARG A 42 10.00 -27.14 2.05
C ARG A 42 8.85 -26.15 2.25
N PHE A 43 8.79 -25.51 3.41
CA PHE A 43 8.14 -24.22 3.49
C PHE A 43 8.88 -23.34 2.50
N ALA A 44 8.26 -23.06 1.36
CA ALA A 44 8.81 -22.15 0.38
C ALA A 44 8.96 -20.78 1.07
N SER A 45 10.19 -20.40 1.36
CA SER A 45 10.47 -19.07 1.89
C SER A 45 10.25 -18.05 0.78
N HIS A 46 9.31 -17.13 0.97
CA HIS A 46 9.06 -16.06 0.02
C HIS A 46 10.12 -14.97 0.13
N ASN A 47 10.60 -14.47 -1.01
CA ASN A 47 11.56 -13.37 -1.04
C ASN A 47 10.84 -12.02 -0.92
N TYR A 48 10.53 -11.61 0.32
CA TYR A 48 9.82 -10.35 0.59
C TYR A 48 10.61 -9.10 0.18
N ARG A 49 11.95 -9.20 0.08
CA ARG A 49 12.77 -8.09 -0.44
C ARG A 49 12.46 -7.84 -1.91
N ASP A 50 12.46 -8.90 -2.72
CA ASP A 50 12.13 -8.83 -4.14
C ASP A 50 10.67 -8.38 -4.36
N ALA A 51 9.74 -8.92 -3.56
CA ALA A 51 8.34 -8.51 -3.59
C ALA A 51 8.16 -7.01 -3.28
N LEU A 52 8.83 -6.50 -2.24
CA LEU A 52 8.79 -5.08 -1.89
C LEU A 52 9.38 -4.20 -3.02
N THR A 53 10.56 -4.55 -3.55
CA THR A 53 11.17 -3.81 -4.66
C THR A 53 10.23 -3.72 -5.86
N LYS A 54 9.59 -4.82 -6.24
CA LYS A 54 8.62 -4.85 -7.35
C LYS A 54 7.35 -4.06 -7.03
N SER A 55 6.85 -4.15 -5.80
CA SER A 55 5.68 -3.40 -5.36
C SER A 55 5.91 -1.89 -5.40
N ILE A 56 7.11 -1.41 -5.06
CA ILE A 56 7.44 0.02 -5.19
C ILE A 56 7.67 0.42 -6.64
N LEU A 57 8.28 -0.46 -7.44
CA LEU A 57 8.47 -0.23 -8.88
C LEU A 57 7.13 -0.13 -9.65
N PHE A 58 6.09 -0.83 -9.20
CA PHE A 58 4.74 -0.71 -9.75
C PHE A 58 4.22 0.74 -9.74
N PHE A 59 4.46 1.49 -8.65
CA PHE A 59 4.09 2.91 -8.60
C PHE A 59 4.77 3.73 -9.71
N GLU A 60 6.04 3.49 -10.02
CA GLU A 60 6.69 4.15 -11.16
C GLU A 60 6.03 3.80 -12.49
N GLY A 61 5.56 2.56 -12.60
CA GLY A 61 4.77 2.05 -13.72
C GLY A 61 3.42 2.76 -13.90
N GLN A 62 2.88 3.42 -12.87
CA GLN A 62 1.57 4.10 -12.91
C GLN A 62 1.66 5.63 -13.06
N ARG A 63 2.84 6.24 -13.03
CA ARG A 63 3.00 7.71 -13.07
C ARG A 63 2.37 8.33 -14.33
N SER A 64 1.48 9.31 -14.20
CA SER A 64 1.08 10.23 -15.28
C SER A 64 1.90 11.52 -15.21
N GLY A 65 1.99 12.30 -16.28
CA GLY A 65 2.75 13.55 -16.36
C GLY A 65 4.13 13.41 -16.99
N LYS A 66 4.97 14.43 -16.79
CA LYS A 66 6.37 14.46 -17.24
C LYS A 66 7.25 13.64 -16.30
N LEU A 67 7.83 12.56 -16.79
CA LEU A 67 8.58 11.62 -15.96
C LEU A 67 9.95 12.19 -15.56
N PRO A 68 10.42 11.90 -14.34
CA PRO A 68 11.74 12.32 -13.90
C PRO A 68 12.82 11.52 -14.64
N SER A 69 14.02 12.09 -14.79
CA SER A 69 15.17 11.40 -15.38
C SER A 69 15.62 10.17 -14.57
N SER A 70 15.26 10.10 -13.29
CA SER A 70 15.51 8.98 -12.39
C SER A 70 14.49 7.84 -12.52
N GLN A 71 13.54 7.91 -13.45
CA GLN A 71 12.55 6.85 -13.69
C GLN A 71 13.22 5.52 -14.06
N ARG A 72 12.91 4.45 -13.33
CA ARG A 72 13.49 3.11 -13.56
C ARG A 72 12.70 2.31 -14.60
N MET A 73 11.41 2.60 -14.74
CA MET A 73 10.52 1.92 -15.68
C MET A 73 10.69 2.45 -17.12
N THR A 74 11.61 1.84 -17.88
CA THR A 74 12.09 2.35 -19.19
C THR A 74 11.06 2.33 -20.33
N TRP A 75 10.01 1.52 -20.22
CA TRP A 75 8.94 1.45 -21.21
C TRP A 75 7.85 2.53 -21.01
N ARG A 76 7.85 3.23 -19.86
CA ARG A 76 6.97 4.39 -19.63
C ARG A 76 7.57 5.66 -20.25
N ARG A 77 6.71 6.60 -20.65
CA ARG A 77 7.05 7.90 -21.25
C ARG A 77 6.14 9.00 -20.70
N ASP A 78 6.50 10.25 -20.98
CA ASP A 78 5.68 11.43 -20.68
C ASP A 78 4.26 11.25 -21.24
N SER A 79 3.26 11.56 -20.43
CA SER A 79 1.83 11.42 -20.78
C SER A 79 0.97 12.40 -19.98
N GLY A 80 -0.27 12.66 -20.40
CA GLY A 80 -1.18 13.56 -19.65
C GLY A 80 -0.63 14.98 -19.46
N LEU A 81 0.11 15.51 -20.45
CA LEU A 81 0.81 16.79 -20.31
C LEU A 81 -0.10 18.02 -20.40
N THR A 82 -1.36 17.82 -20.78
CA THR A 82 -2.38 18.86 -20.91
C THR A 82 -3.50 18.70 -19.87
N ASP A 83 -3.29 17.86 -18.86
CA ASP A 83 -4.29 17.59 -17.82
C ASP A 83 -4.70 18.87 -17.09
N GLY A 84 -5.99 19.18 -17.12
CA GLY A 84 -6.58 20.38 -16.49
C GLY A 84 -6.61 21.64 -17.35
N SER A 85 -5.99 21.63 -18.53
CA SER A 85 -5.87 22.82 -19.40
C SER A 85 -7.20 23.44 -19.80
N THR A 86 -8.24 22.64 -20.03
CA THR A 86 -9.60 23.12 -20.38
C THR A 86 -10.28 23.90 -19.26
N MET A 87 -9.85 23.70 -18.02
CA MET A 87 -10.31 24.39 -16.83
C MET A 87 -9.30 25.44 -16.35
N HIS A 88 -8.25 25.72 -17.13
CA HIS A 88 -7.18 26.65 -16.79
C HIS A 88 -6.43 26.31 -15.48
N VAL A 89 -6.29 25.02 -15.18
CA VAL A 89 -5.56 24.51 -14.02
C VAL A 89 -4.47 23.51 -14.44
N ASP A 90 -3.42 23.36 -13.62
CA ASP A 90 -2.41 22.32 -13.82
C ASP A 90 -2.80 21.08 -13.01
N LEU A 91 -3.26 20.04 -13.71
CA LEU A 91 -3.51 18.72 -13.13
C LEU A 91 -2.54 17.66 -13.67
N VAL A 92 -1.40 18.05 -14.23
CA VAL A 92 -0.37 17.12 -14.72
C VAL A 92 0.31 16.42 -13.54
N GLY A 93 0.53 15.10 -13.64
CA GLY A 93 1.16 14.30 -12.58
C GLY A 93 0.24 13.20 -12.03
N GLY A 94 0.57 12.68 -10.84
CA GLY A 94 -0.26 11.70 -10.15
C GLY A 94 -0.16 10.29 -10.75
N TYR A 95 -1.09 9.42 -10.38
CA TYR A 95 -1.14 8.03 -10.80
C TYR A 95 -2.38 7.71 -11.64
N TYR A 96 -2.20 6.90 -12.68
CA TYR A 96 -3.31 6.16 -13.28
C TYR A 96 -3.79 5.09 -12.29
N ASP A 97 -5.10 4.96 -12.15
CA ASP A 97 -5.72 4.18 -11.07
C ASP A 97 -5.47 2.68 -11.22
N ALA A 98 -5.66 2.15 -12.43
CA ALA A 98 -5.53 0.72 -12.71
C ALA A 98 -4.85 0.47 -14.06
N GLY A 99 -5.49 -0.30 -14.94
CA GLY A 99 -5.01 -0.59 -16.30
C GLY A 99 -5.45 0.43 -17.34
N ASP A 100 -6.21 1.44 -16.93
CA ASP A 100 -6.70 2.55 -17.73
C ASP A 100 -5.86 3.82 -17.49
N ASN A 101 -6.29 4.94 -18.09
CA ASN A 101 -5.61 6.22 -18.00
C ASN A 101 -6.39 7.26 -17.18
N VAL A 102 -7.43 6.86 -16.45
CA VAL A 102 -8.17 7.76 -15.56
C VAL A 102 -7.44 7.89 -14.22
N LYS A 103 -7.48 9.11 -13.67
CA LYS A 103 -6.91 9.48 -12.38
C LYS A 103 -8.05 9.65 -11.39
N PHE A 104 -8.44 8.55 -10.73
CA PHE A 104 -9.45 8.60 -9.68
C PHE A 104 -8.82 9.08 -8.36
N GLY A 105 -9.21 10.27 -7.90
CA GLY A 105 -8.60 10.94 -6.76
C GLY A 105 -8.82 10.21 -5.43
N PHE A 106 -9.97 9.56 -5.25
CA PHE A 106 -10.28 8.83 -4.01
C PHE A 106 -9.37 7.61 -3.77
N PRO A 107 -9.27 6.63 -4.69
CA PRO A 107 -8.34 5.50 -4.53
C PRO A 107 -6.87 5.94 -4.54
N MET A 108 -6.51 7.00 -5.28
CA MET A 108 -5.16 7.56 -5.22
C MET A 108 -4.82 8.11 -3.83
N ALA A 109 -5.73 8.88 -3.23
CA ALA A 109 -5.56 9.42 -1.88
C ALA A 109 -5.43 8.28 -0.85
N PHE A 110 -6.34 7.29 -0.90
CA PHE A 110 -6.28 6.13 -0.02
C PHE A 110 -4.95 5.36 -0.15
N THR A 111 -4.52 5.08 -1.38
CA THR A 111 -3.26 4.38 -1.65
C THR A 111 -2.06 5.17 -1.12
N THR A 112 -2.08 6.49 -1.27
CA THR A 112 -1.04 7.39 -0.76
C THR A 112 -0.99 7.37 0.77
N THR A 113 -2.15 7.36 1.43
CA THR A 113 -2.24 7.23 2.89
C THR A 113 -1.67 5.90 3.37
N MET A 114 -2.05 4.78 2.74
CA MET A 114 -1.56 3.45 3.13
C MET A 114 -0.06 3.28 2.89
N LEU A 115 0.47 3.82 1.80
CA LEU A 115 1.91 3.81 1.54
C LEU A 115 2.66 4.68 2.56
N SER A 116 2.12 5.85 2.90
CA SER A 116 2.70 6.75 3.90
C SER A 116 2.71 6.09 5.29
N TRP A 117 1.61 5.48 5.70
CA TRP A 117 1.54 4.73 6.95
C TRP A 117 2.54 3.56 6.95
N SER A 118 2.65 2.82 5.84
CA SER A 118 3.63 1.73 5.72
C SER A 118 5.07 2.23 5.90
N VAL A 119 5.41 3.42 5.37
CA VAL A 119 6.73 4.03 5.56
C VAL A 119 6.94 4.48 7.01
N LEU A 120 5.92 5.01 7.68
CA LEU A 120 5.99 5.40 9.09
C LEU A 120 6.23 4.18 10.00
N GLU A 121 5.49 3.11 9.79
CA GLU A 121 5.54 1.91 10.64
C GLU A 121 6.76 1.03 10.31
N PHE A 122 7.02 0.79 9.03
CA PHE A 122 7.98 -0.22 8.57
C PHE A 122 9.16 0.35 7.80
N GLY A 123 9.35 1.67 7.75
CA GLY A 123 10.40 2.32 6.97
C GLY A 123 11.82 1.81 7.29
N GLY A 124 12.09 1.48 8.56
CA GLY A 124 13.36 0.88 8.97
C GLY A 124 13.64 -0.51 8.37
N LEU A 125 12.60 -1.25 7.97
CA LEU A 125 12.70 -2.57 7.35
C LEU A 125 12.80 -2.50 5.81
N MET A 126 12.48 -1.35 5.20
CA MET A 126 12.47 -1.17 3.75
C MET A 126 13.88 -1.08 3.12
N LYS A 127 14.94 -0.93 3.93
CA LYS A 127 16.35 -0.88 3.49
C LYS A 127 16.53 0.10 2.30
N GLY A 128 16.98 -0.40 1.15
CA GLY A 128 17.21 0.40 -0.06
C GLY A 128 15.96 0.93 -0.75
N GLU A 129 14.76 0.43 -0.41
CA GLU A 129 13.51 0.88 -1.03
C GLU A 129 12.88 2.09 -0.33
N LEU A 130 13.37 2.49 0.85
CA LEU A 130 12.79 3.60 1.62
C LEU A 130 12.73 4.90 0.79
N GLN A 131 13.78 5.21 0.04
CA GLN A 131 13.82 6.42 -0.79
C GLN A 131 12.87 6.32 -1.99
N ASN A 132 12.73 5.14 -2.58
CA ASN A 132 11.79 4.91 -3.68
C ASN A 132 10.34 5.02 -3.19
N ALA A 133 10.03 4.47 -2.01
CA ALA A 133 8.73 4.59 -1.37
C ALA A 133 8.37 6.05 -1.05
N ARG A 134 9.32 6.82 -0.50
CA ARG A 134 9.16 8.27 -0.31
C ARG A 134 8.98 9.02 -1.62
N GLY A 135 9.68 8.62 -2.68
CA GLY A 135 9.51 9.17 -4.02
C GLY A 135 8.14 8.86 -4.64
N ALA A 136 7.56 7.70 -4.33
CA ALA A 136 6.20 7.35 -4.74
C ALA A 136 5.15 8.18 -3.97
N ILE A 137 5.30 8.30 -2.65
CA ILE A 137 4.43 9.17 -1.82
C ILE A 137 4.47 10.60 -2.36
N ARG A 138 5.68 11.15 -2.56
CA ARG A 138 5.86 12.51 -3.06
C ARG A 138 5.15 12.73 -4.39
N TRP A 139 5.27 11.78 -5.32
CA TRP A 139 4.64 11.87 -6.63
C TRP A 139 3.11 12.03 -6.54
N ALA A 140 2.47 11.25 -5.65
CA ALA A 140 1.05 11.38 -5.42
C ALA A 140 0.69 12.68 -4.68
N THR A 141 1.42 13.03 -3.62
CA THR A 141 1.11 14.22 -2.83
C THR A 141 1.30 15.51 -3.63
N ASP A 142 2.31 15.57 -4.51
CA ASP A 142 2.51 16.73 -5.40
C ASP A 142 1.29 16.92 -6.33
N TYR A 143 0.68 15.83 -6.81
CA TYR A 143 -0.57 15.91 -7.56
C TYR A 143 -1.78 16.27 -6.69
N LEU A 144 -1.92 15.68 -5.50
CA LEU A 144 -3.03 15.99 -4.60
C LEU A 144 -3.01 17.46 -4.16
N LEU A 145 -1.83 18.06 -3.99
CA LEU A 145 -1.68 19.50 -3.73
C LEU A 145 -2.18 20.36 -4.90
N LYS A 146 -1.93 19.95 -6.15
CA LYS A 146 -2.49 20.63 -7.32
C LYS A 146 -4.02 20.50 -7.37
N ALA A 147 -4.53 19.30 -7.08
CA ALA A 147 -5.96 19.01 -7.07
C ALA A 147 -6.75 19.78 -6.01
N THR A 148 -6.08 20.29 -4.96
CA THR A 148 -6.67 21.08 -3.87
C THR A 148 -6.19 22.53 -3.84
N ALA A 149 -5.52 23.01 -4.89
CA ALA A 149 -4.90 24.34 -4.91
C ALA A 149 -5.90 25.51 -4.90
N HIS A 150 -7.17 25.25 -5.22
CA HIS A 150 -8.21 26.26 -5.33
C HIS A 150 -9.17 26.20 -4.14
N THR A 151 -9.41 27.34 -3.49
CA THR A 151 -10.35 27.43 -2.35
C THR A 151 -11.72 26.88 -2.73
N ASP A 152 -12.34 26.15 -1.80
CA ASP A 152 -13.67 25.52 -1.94
C ASP A 152 -13.81 24.56 -3.14
N THR A 153 -12.71 24.15 -3.76
CA THR A 153 -12.70 23.29 -4.94
C THR A 153 -11.72 22.13 -4.76
N ILE A 154 -12.16 20.92 -5.10
CA ILE A 154 -11.29 19.74 -5.15
C ILE A 154 -11.51 19.04 -6.48
N TYR A 155 -10.44 18.84 -7.24
CA TYR A 155 -10.46 18.02 -8.45
C TYR A 155 -10.30 16.55 -8.08
N VAL A 156 -11.39 15.79 -8.18
CA VAL A 156 -11.43 14.38 -7.72
C VAL A 156 -11.24 13.36 -8.84
N GLN A 157 -11.28 13.78 -10.11
CA GLN A 157 -11.11 12.90 -11.26
C GLN A 157 -10.56 13.66 -12.47
N TYR A 158 -9.72 13.00 -13.25
CA TYR A 158 -9.34 13.44 -14.61
C TYR A 158 -9.18 12.21 -15.51
N GLY A 159 -9.74 12.23 -16.72
CA GLY A 159 -9.71 11.11 -17.66
C GLY A 159 -10.38 11.46 -18.98
#